data_AF-A0A9E6MZV2-F1
#
_entry.id   AF-A0A9E6MZV2-F1
#
_cell.length_a   1.000
_cell.length_b   1.000
_cell.length_c   1.000
_cell.angle_alpha   90.00
_cell.angle_beta   90.00
_cell.angle_gamma   90.00
#
_symmetry.space_group_name_H-M   'P 1'
#
loop_
_entity.id
_entity.type
_entity.pdbx_description
1 polymer ?
#
loop_
_entity_poly.entity_id
_entity_poly.type
_entity_poly.pdbx_seq_one_letter_code
_entity_poly.pdbx_strand_id
1 'polypeptide(L)'
;MQRQLITAGFFMEGLHDARPGHNVKPNYDVLIETWGQGCIELVDTLVSYVPFTTTLQEAAAMACDGNYPGVFDYEVSSGFGKWFGEYILEHGDEPSQINAHTWLITHIGAFFAQDLTEQQAENIKAAINDAFIQAMNSA
;
A
#
# COMPACT_ATOMS: atom_id res chain seq x y z
N MET A 1 3.69 14.91 -6.99
CA MET A 1 3.88 14.23 -8.29
C MET A 1 5.10 13.28 -8.31
N GLN A 2 6.35 13.73 -8.09
CA GLN A 2 7.52 12.82 -8.14
C GLN A 2 7.44 11.65 -7.14
N ARG A 3 7.02 11.91 -5.89
CA ARG A 3 6.85 10.86 -4.86
C ARG A 3 5.76 9.84 -5.25
N GLN A 4 4.64 10.30 -5.79
CA GLN A 4 3.56 9.42 -6.27
C GLN A 4 4.04 8.49 -7.39
N LEU A 5 4.89 8.97 -8.32
CA LEU A 5 5.47 8.11 -9.35
C LEU A 5 6.37 7.02 -8.77
N ILE A 6 7.12 7.32 -7.71
CA ILE A 6 7.96 6.33 -7.01
C ILE A 6 7.06 5.27 -6.36
N THR A 7 6.06 5.70 -5.58
CA THR A 7 5.11 4.78 -4.92
C THR A 7 4.38 3.91 -5.95
N ALA A 8 3.91 4.47 -7.07
CA ALA A 8 3.30 3.70 -8.16
C ALA A 8 4.26 2.65 -8.75
N GLY A 9 5.52 3.02 -8.95
CA GLY A 9 6.55 2.09 -9.42
C GLY A 9 6.77 0.93 -8.46
N PHE A 10 6.78 1.20 -7.15
CA PHE A 10 6.92 0.15 -6.13
C PHE A 10 5.66 -0.70 -5.96
N PHE A 11 4.46 -0.14 -6.15
CA PHE A 11 3.24 -0.94 -6.25
C PHE A 11 3.36 -1.96 -7.39
N MET A 12 3.80 -1.53 -8.57
CA MET A 12 3.99 -2.42 -9.70
C MET A 12 5.10 -3.45 -9.49
N GLU A 13 6.19 -3.06 -8.83
CA GLU A 13 7.27 -3.98 -8.48
C GLU A 13 6.78 -5.08 -7.54
N GLY A 14 6.05 -4.72 -6.48
CA GLY A 14 5.42 -5.70 -5.60
C GLY A 14 4.40 -6.60 -6.30
N LEU A 15 3.58 -6.01 -7.19
CA LEU A 15 2.60 -6.76 -7.98
C LEU A 15 3.25 -7.86 -8.82
N HIS A 16 4.42 -7.59 -9.40
CA HIS A 16 5.19 -8.59 -10.16
C HIS A 16 5.77 -9.71 -9.28
N ASP A 17 5.91 -9.47 -7.99
CA ASP A 17 6.37 -10.43 -6.98
C ASP A 17 5.23 -11.24 -6.32
N ALA A 18 3.98 -10.94 -6.69
CA ALA A 18 2.81 -11.65 -6.19
C ALA A 18 2.83 -13.14 -6.58
N ARG A 19 2.44 -14.00 -5.64
CA ARG A 19 2.45 -15.45 -5.79
C ARG A 19 1.38 -16.10 -4.92
N PRO A 20 0.75 -17.21 -5.37
CA PRO A 20 -0.31 -17.88 -4.60
C PRO A 20 0.23 -18.62 -3.35
N GLY A 21 1.54 -18.61 -3.13
CA GLY A 21 2.17 -19.16 -1.94
C GLY A 21 3.69 -19.00 -1.94
N HIS A 22 4.31 -19.06 -0.77
CA HIS A 22 5.74 -18.77 -0.57
C HIS A 22 6.72 -19.64 -1.38
N ASN A 23 6.32 -20.84 -1.81
CA ASN A 23 7.16 -21.76 -2.57
C ASN A 23 6.92 -21.72 -4.09
N VAL A 24 5.99 -20.87 -4.55
CA VAL A 24 5.67 -20.70 -5.96
C VAL A 24 6.44 -19.50 -6.49
N LYS A 25 7.00 -19.60 -7.69
CA LYS A 25 7.62 -18.44 -8.35
C LYS A 25 6.53 -17.45 -8.75
N PRO A 26 6.78 -16.13 -8.64
CA PRO A 26 5.88 -15.14 -9.20
C PRO A 26 5.64 -15.39 -10.69
N ASN A 27 4.39 -15.20 -11.13
CA ASN A 27 4.01 -15.35 -12.53
C ASN A 27 2.93 -14.31 -12.87
N TYR A 28 3.37 -13.22 -13.51
CA TYR A 28 2.50 -12.10 -13.84
C TYR A 28 1.46 -12.45 -14.90
N ASP A 29 1.74 -13.39 -15.82
CA ASP A 29 0.77 -13.83 -16.83
C ASP A 29 -0.42 -14.52 -16.15
N VAL A 30 -0.17 -15.37 -15.15
CA VAL A 30 -1.23 -16.02 -14.36
C VAL A 30 -2.04 -15.01 -13.57
N LEU A 31 -1.39 -13.96 -13.04
CA LEU A 31 -2.10 -12.87 -12.37
C LEU A 31 -3.05 -12.14 -13.34
N ILE A 32 -2.58 -11.77 -14.54
CA ILE A 32 -3.40 -11.11 -15.56
C ILE A 32 -4.56 -12.02 -16.00
N GLU A 33 -4.30 -13.32 -16.21
CA GLU A 33 -5.34 -14.30 -16.57
C GLU A 33 -6.39 -14.43 -15.45
N THR A 34 -5.96 -14.44 -14.20
CA THR A 34 -6.85 -14.51 -13.03
C THR A 34 -7.68 -13.23 -12.88
N TRP A 35 -7.06 -12.07 -13.08
CA TRP A 35 -7.73 -10.77 -13.09
C TRP A 35 -8.80 -10.66 -14.19
N GLY A 36 -8.46 -11.05 -15.42
CA GLY A 36 -9.43 -11.18 -16.52
C GLY A 36 -10.01 -9.87 -17.09
N GLN A 37 -9.69 -8.69 -16.55
CA GLN A 37 -10.25 -7.40 -17.00
C GLN A 37 -9.27 -6.55 -17.85
N GLY A 38 -8.06 -7.05 -18.09
CA GLY A 38 -7.04 -6.37 -18.88
C GLY A 38 -5.90 -5.77 -18.05
N CYS A 39 -4.72 -5.65 -18.66
CA CYS A 39 -3.50 -5.20 -17.96
C CYS A 39 -3.54 -3.71 -17.63
N ILE A 40 -4.12 -2.87 -18.49
CA ILE A 40 -4.21 -1.42 -18.24
C ILE A 40 -5.12 -1.17 -17.03
N GLU A 41 -6.25 -1.87 -16.99
CA GLU A 41 -7.23 -1.82 -15.92
C GLU A 41 -6.62 -2.28 -14.59
N LEU A 42 -5.82 -3.36 -14.60
CA LEU A 42 -5.10 -3.81 -13.41
C LEU A 42 -4.15 -2.72 -12.87
N VAL A 43 -3.37 -2.10 -13.77
CA VAL A 43 -2.44 -1.04 -13.40
C VAL A 43 -3.20 0.17 -12.87
N ASP A 44 -4.23 0.63 -13.59
CA ASP A 44 -5.04 1.80 -13.21
C ASP A 44 -5.70 1.61 -11.84
N THR A 45 -6.33 0.45 -11.62
CA THR A 45 -6.93 0.07 -10.35
C THR A 45 -5.91 0.10 -9.22
N LEU A 46 -4.74 -0.54 -9.41
CA LEU A 46 -3.72 -0.58 -8.37
C LEU A 46 -3.16 0.82 -8.06
N VAL A 47 -2.80 1.61 -9.08
CA VAL A 47 -2.19 2.93 -8.87
C VAL A 47 -3.18 3.99 -8.41
N SER A 48 -4.50 3.72 -8.51
CA SER A 48 -5.53 4.60 -7.94
C SER A 48 -5.39 4.81 -6.42
N TYR A 49 -4.75 3.87 -5.71
CA TYR A 49 -4.48 3.96 -4.28
C TYR A 49 -3.28 4.84 -3.92
N VAL A 50 -2.44 5.22 -4.89
CA VAL A 50 -1.20 6.00 -4.65
C VAL A 50 -1.44 7.36 -3.98
N PRO A 51 -2.43 8.19 -4.39
CA PRO A 51 -2.71 9.45 -3.71
C PRO A 51 -3.08 9.25 -2.24
N PHE A 52 -3.86 8.21 -1.94
CA PHE A 52 -4.25 7.86 -0.58
C PHE A 52 -3.03 7.44 0.26
N THR A 53 -2.21 6.50 -0.24
CA THR A 53 -0.99 6.04 0.42
C THR A 53 -0.02 7.18 0.69
N THR A 54 0.23 8.05 -0.29
CA THR A 54 1.15 9.19 -0.12
C THR A 54 0.63 10.22 0.88
N THR A 55 -0.68 10.44 0.95
CA THR A 55 -1.31 11.31 1.97
C THR A 55 -1.09 10.76 3.38
N LEU A 56 -1.33 9.47 3.59
CA LEU A 56 -1.12 8.83 4.89
C LEU A 56 0.36 8.81 5.29
N GLN A 57 1.24 8.49 4.34
CA GLN A 57 2.70 8.52 4.53
C GLN A 57 3.17 9.91 4.97
N GLU A 58 2.71 10.96 4.30
CA GLU A 58 3.12 12.34 4.62
C GLU A 58 2.65 12.75 6.01
N ALA A 59 1.42 12.42 6.39
CA ALA A 59 0.90 12.69 7.73
C ALA A 59 1.70 11.96 8.82
N ALA A 60 1.98 10.66 8.62
CA ALA A 60 2.79 9.87 9.55
C ALA A 60 4.22 10.41 9.66
N ALA A 61 4.83 10.76 8.52
CA ALA A 61 6.17 11.33 8.49
C ALA A 61 6.23 12.69 9.20
N MET A 62 5.23 13.54 9.06
CA MET A 62 5.16 14.81 9.80
C MET A 62 5.05 14.57 11.31
N ALA A 63 4.31 13.56 11.75
CA ALA A 63 4.17 13.23 13.17
C ALA A 63 5.46 12.71 13.82
N CYS A 64 6.43 12.25 13.02
CA CYS A 64 7.75 11.80 13.48
C CYS A 64 8.92 12.71 13.02
N ASP A 65 8.64 13.98 12.71
CA ASP A 65 9.65 14.96 12.26
C ASP A 65 10.44 14.54 11.01
N GLY A 66 9.80 13.76 10.13
CA GLY A 66 10.37 13.25 8.89
C GLY A 66 11.30 12.05 9.07
N ASN A 67 11.31 11.41 10.25
CA ASN A 67 12.15 10.23 10.50
C ASN A 67 11.50 8.95 9.98
N TYR A 68 12.15 8.32 9.00
CA TYR A 68 11.74 7.02 8.48
C TYR A 68 12.61 5.93 9.12
N PRO A 69 12.01 4.93 9.79
CA PRO A 69 12.77 3.85 10.43
C PRO A 69 13.41 2.86 9.42
N GLY A 70 12.95 2.90 8.17
CA GLY A 70 13.46 2.07 7.09
C GLY A 70 13.17 2.67 5.71
N VAL A 71 13.01 1.83 4.68
CA VAL A 71 12.69 2.29 3.33
C VAL A 71 11.23 2.02 3.02
N PHE A 72 10.40 3.05 3.24
CA PHE A 72 8.94 2.97 3.11
C PHE A 72 8.46 2.29 1.83
N ASP A 73 9.05 2.65 0.67
CA ASP A 73 8.59 2.10 -0.59
C ASP A 73 8.91 0.59 -0.77
N TYR A 74 9.99 0.08 -0.17
CA TYR A 74 10.29 -1.36 -0.17
C TYR A 74 9.42 -2.12 0.84
N GLU A 75 9.18 -1.52 2.01
CA GLU A 75 8.50 -2.23 3.11
C GLU A 75 6.98 -2.15 3.02
N VAL A 76 6.45 -1.02 2.54
CA VAL A 76 5.02 -0.74 2.51
C VAL A 76 4.48 -0.68 1.08
N SER A 77 5.09 0.12 0.20
CA SER A 77 4.55 0.30 -1.16
C SER A 77 4.63 -0.99 -1.99
N SER A 78 5.81 -1.62 -2.03
CA SER A 78 5.98 -2.96 -2.63
C SER A 78 5.17 -4.02 -1.91
N GLY A 79 5.15 -3.98 -0.56
CA GLY A 79 4.32 -4.87 0.24
C GLY A 79 2.84 -4.81 -0.14
N PHE A 80 2.30 -3.62 -0.40
CA PHE A 80 0.92 -3.42 -0.80
C PHE A 80 0.65 -3.98 -2.20
N GLY A 81 1.50 -3.63 -3.18
CA GLY A 81 1.37 -4.13 -4.55
C GLY A 81 1.40 -5.65 -4.61
N LYS A 82 2.29 -6.26 -3.83
CA LYS A 82 2.38 -7.71 -3.70
C LYS A 82 1.12 -8.30 -3.06
N TRP A 83 0.69 -7.78 -1.92
CA TRP A 83 -0.52 -8.24 -1.25
C TRP A 83 -1.76 -8.13 -2.16
N PHE A 84 -1.87 -7.04 -2.92
CA PHE A 84 -2.97 -6.82 -3.87
C PHE A 84 -2.99 -7.90 -4.96
N GLY A 85 -1.83 -8.22 -5.55
CA GLY A 85 -1.73 -9.30 -6.53
C GLY A 85 -1.99 -10.68 -5.92
N GLU A 86 -1.50 -10.95 -4.70
CA GLU A 86 -1.77 -12.19 -3.97
C GLU A 86 -3.26 -12.34 -3.68
N TYR A 87 -3.95 -11.24 -3.34
CA TYR A 87 -5.39 -11.21 -3.16
C TYR A 87 -6.14 -11.60 -4.43
N ILE A 88 -5.77 -11.03 -5.58
CA ILE A 88 -6.36 -11.39 -6.89
C ILE A 88 -6.12 -12.87 -7.19
N LEU A 89 -4.91 -13.38 -6.98
CA LEU A 89 -4.59 -14.80 -7.23
C LEU A 89 -5.45 -15.74 -6.37
N GLU A 90 -5.83 -15.33 -5.17
CA GLU A 90 -6.66 -16.12 -4.25
C GLU A 90 -8.17 -15.98 -4.55
N HIS A 91 -8.64 -14.79 -4.90
CA HIS A 91 -10.07 -14.46 -4.95
C HIS A 91 -10.63 -14.27 -6.37
N GLY A 92 -9.76 -14.07 -7.36
CA GLY A 92 -10.14 -13.79 -8.75
C GLY A 92 -10.51 -12.33 -9.04
N ASP A 93 -10.44 -11.44 -8.05
CA ASP A 93 -10.86 -10.04 -8.18
C ASP A 93 -10.06 -9.13 -7.23
N GLU A 94 -10.19 -7.81 -7.40
CA GLU A 94 -9.52 -6.83 -6.55
C GLU A 94 -10.04 -6.87 -5.09
N PRO A 95 -9.19 -6.54 -4.10
CA PRO A 95 -9.68 -6.32 -2.75
C PRO A 95 -10.68 -5.15 -2.73
N SER A 96 -11.72 -5.29 -1.91
CA SER A 96 -12.61 -4.16 -1.64
C SER A 96 -11.82 -2.93 -1.15
N GLN A 97 -12.31 -1.73 -1.47
CA GLN A 97 -11.66 -0.48 -1.05
C GLN A 97 -11.41 -0.42 0.47
N ILE A 98 -12.34 -0.93 1.28
CA ILE A 98 -12.19 -1.01 2.74
C ILE A 98 -11.01 -1.90 3.12
N ASN A 99 -10.85 -3.06 2.48
CA ASN A 99 -9.72 -3.97 2.74
C ASN A 99 -8.39 -3.32 2.34
N ALA A 100 -8.33 -2.69 1.17
CA ALA A 100 -7.14 -2.00 0.69
C ALA A 100 -6.73 -0.85 1.62
N HIS A 101 -7.68 0.01 2.01
CA HIS A 101 -7.42 1.10 2.94
C HIS A 101 -7.00 0.58 4.32
N THR A 102 -7.66 -0.46 4.83
CA THR A 102 -7.31 -1.07 6.12
C THR A 102 -5.89 -1.63 6.11
N TRP A 103 -5.51 -2.31 5.01
CA TRP A 103 -4.16 -2.83 4.85
C TRP A 103 -3.13 -1.69 4.90
N LEU A 104 -3.35 -0.63 4.13
CA LEU A 104 -2.44 0.53 4.05
C LEU A 104 -2.32 1.23 5.41
N ILE A 105 -3.42 1.56 6.07
CA ILE A 105 -3.41 2.20 7.41
C ILE A 105 -2.60 1.34 8.40
N THR A 106 -2.86 0.03 8.41
CA THR A 106 -2.20 -0.89 9.35
C THR A 106 -0.70 -0.97 9.09
N HIS A 107 -0.27 -1.14 7.84
CA HIS A 107 1.14 -1.34 7.51
C HIS A 107 1.94 -0.04 7.52
N ILE A 108 1.35 1.09 7.14
CA ILE A 108 1.98 2.42 7.31
C ILE A 108 2.18 2.71 8.80
N GLY A 109 1.14 2.50 9.62
CA GLY A 109 1.24 2.69 11.07
C GLY A 109 2.29 1.79 11.71
N ALA A 110 2.32 0.50 11.32
CA ALA A 110 3.32 -0.45 11.81
C ALA A 110 4.75 -0.05 11.38
N PHE A 111 4.93 0.42 10.14
CA PHE A 111 6.23 0.89 9.66
C PHE A 111 6.73 2.06 10.51
N PHE A 112 5.94 3.11 10.69
CA PHE A 112 6.39 4.28 11.45
C PHE A 112 6.46 4.03 12.97
N ALA A 113 5.79 3.02 13.51
CA ALA A 113 5.85 2.67 14.93
C ALA A 113 7.08 1.84 15.33
N GLN A 114 7.95 1.47 14.38
CA GLN A 114 9.18 0.73 14.67
C GLN A 114 10.07 1.49 15.66
N ASP A 115 10.49 0.81 16.74
CA ASP A 115 11.40 1.32 17.77
C ASP A 115 10.97 2.62 18.48
N LEU A 116 9.67 2.95 18.44
CA LEU A 116 9.12 4.13 19.09
C LEU A 116 8.60 3.88 20.50
N THR A 117 8.52 4.96 21.29
CA THR A 117 7.73 4.94 22.53
C THR A 117 6.24 4.86 22.23
N GLU A 118 5.46 4.36 23.19
CA GLU A 118 4.00 4.25 23.07
C GLU A 118 3.35 5.60 22.70
N GLN A 119 3.79 6.69 23.31
CA GLN A 119 3.25 8.03 23.02
C GLN A 119 3.52 8.48 21.59
N GLN A 120 4.71 8.19 21.04
CA GLN A 120 5.03 8.55 19.66
C GLN A 120 4.23 7.69 18.67
N ALA A 121 4.05 6.40 18.97
CA ALA A 121 3.22 5.52 18.17
C ALA A 121 1.74 5.98 18.15
N GLU A 122 1.19 6.43 19.28
CA GLU A 122 -0.16 6.99 19.35
C GLU A 122 -0.29 8.29 18.55
N ASN A 123 0.71 9.17 18.58
CA ASN A 123 0.71 10.39 17.76
C ASN A 123 0.68 10.07 16.25
N ILE A 124 1.44 9.06 15.81
CA ILE A 124 1.43 8.60 14.42
C ILE A 124 0.06 8.03 14.04
N LYS A 125 -0.53 7.17 14.89
CA LYS A 125 -1.87 6.62 14.65
C LYS A 125 -2.92 7.72 14.52
N ALA A 126 -2.87 8.72 15.40
CA ALA A 126 -3.77 9.87 15.34
C ALA A 126 -3.61 10.63 14.02
N ALA A 127 -2.37 10.92 13.60
CA ALA A 127 -2.09 11.61 12.34
C ALA A 127 -2.60 10.82 11.11
N ILE A 128 -2.40 9.50 11.09
CA ILE A 128 -2.91 8.63 10.01
C ILE A 128 -4.44 8.63 9.99
N ASN A 129 -5.09 8.54 11.15
CA ASN A 129 -6.55 8.56 11.25
C ASN A 129 -7.15 9.90 10.79
N ASP A 130 -6.55 11.02 11.18
CA ASP A 130 -6.98 12.34 10.75
C ASP A 130 -6.83 12.50 9.23
N ALA A 131 -5.70 12.05 8.68
CA ALA A 131 -5.46 12.05 7.23
C ALA A 131 -6.45 11.15 6.48
N PHE A 132 -6.77 9.98 7.02
CA PHE A 132 -7.79 9.09 6.47
C PHE A 132 -9.17 9.78 6.42
N ILE A 133 -9.61 10.38 7.53
CA ILE A 133 -10.89 11.08 7.60
C ILE A 133 -10.95 12.22 6.56
N GLN A 134 -9.86 12.98 6.42
CA GLN A 134 -9.78 14.06 5.43
C GLN A 134 -9.84 13.54 3.99
N ALA A 135 -9.13 12.45 3.69
CA ALA A 135 -9.14 11.84 2.37
C ALA A 135 -10.53 11.30 2.00
N MET A 136 -11.22 10.66 2.94
CA MET A 136 -12.57 10.12 2.72
C MET A 136 -13.64 11.20 2.53
N ASN A 137 -13.45 12.40 3.11
CA ASN A 137 -14.37 13.52 2.96
C ASN A 137 -14.13 14.36 1.69
N SER A 138 -13.03 14.10 0.97
CA SER A 138 -12.62 14.84 -0.23
C SER A 138 -12.87 14.08 -1.54
N ALA A 139 -13.32 12.83 -1.45
CA ALA A 139 -13.67 11.94 -2.56
C ALA A 139 -15.18 11.96 -2.83
#